data_AF-A0A3Q3IYC8-F1
#
_entry.id   AF-A0A3Q3IYC8-F1
#
_cell.length_a   1.000
_cell.length_b   1.000
_cell.length_c   1.000
_cell.angle_alpha   90.00
_cell.angle_beta   90.00
_cell.angle_gamma   90.00
#
_symmetry.space_group_name_H-M   'P 1'
#
loop_
_entity.id
_entity.type
_entity.pdbx_description
1 polymer ?
#
loop_
_entity_poly.entity_id
_entity_poly.type
_entity_poly.pdbx_seq_one_letter_code
_entity_poly.pdbx_strand_id
1 'polypeptide(L)'
;MESNEEGGLSVGGSMGEENYFLGYTFTDRSHSSRVVKSIMDLCLEDGLFADVTITVDSKEFHLHRLVLSAQSSFFRSMFTSNLKESHNRTIELKDVSATVFQLLIDYIYHGMIKLRVEELQDTYEMADMYQLTALFEECSRFLSRTVEVKNCLQVMWLADRHSDQELYTAAKHCAKNHLAQLHQTEEFLNLPLCLLLDIIKDGVPSSQNPKVAIDSWINHNKVEREEFSCILQENLKEIGENVHIYLIGKEETRTHSLAVSLHCDEDDAISISGQNSLCHQITAACKHGADLYVVGGSIPRRMWKCNMHTMDWERCAPLPRDRLHHTMVSVSSEDAIYSLGGKTLQDTLSNAVIYYTVKDNMWTETSQLDTAVSGAAGVNLGGTIYLLGGEENDMDFFTKPSRLIQCFDTSTQKCQIKPYMLPFAGCMHAAVHMDVIFIVAEGDSLVCYNPLLESFTRLRFPEVWSCIPSLWKVASCNGCIYVFRDKCKKGDANTLKFNPATSVVSVIRGIKILLTNWQFVLA
;
A
#
# COMPACT_ATOMS: atom_id res chain seq x y z
N MET A 1 -73.23 21.84 -28.37
CA MET A 1 -73.48 22.80 -29.46
C MET A 1 -72.44 22.48 -30.50
N GLU A 2 -72.85 21.63 -31.44
CA GLU A 2 -72.97 21.93 -32.88
C GLU A 2 -71.64 21.58 -33.55
N SER A 3 -71.56 20.81 -34.63
CA SER A 3 -72.52 20.41 -35.65
C SER A 3 -71.90 19.28 -36.47
N ASN A 4 -72.72 18.38 -37.01
CA ASN A 4 -72.33 17.42 -38.06
C ASN A 4 -72.08 18.16 -39.37
N GLU A 5 -71.08 17.73 -40.15
CA GLU A 5 -71.29 17.33 -41.56
C GLU A 5 -70.10 16.53 -42.13
N GLU A 6 -70.44 15.71 -43.12
CA GLU A 6 -69.82 14.50 -43.65
C GLU A 6 -68.51 14.68 -44.46
N GLY A 7 -67.76 13.59 -44.64
CA GLY A 7 -66.66 13.56 -45.61
C GLY A 7 -65.82 12.29 -45.76
N GLY A 8 -66.44 11.13 -45.98
CA GLY A 8 -65.93 10.07 -46.89
C GLY A 8 -64.90 9.03 -46.42
N LEU A 9 -65.40 7.80 -46.21
CA LEU A 9 -64.96 6.46 -46.72
C LEU A 9 -63.44 6.19 -46.89
N SER A 10 -62.83 5.10 -46.40
CA SER A 10 -63.29 3.70 -46.40
C SER A 10 -62.50 2.85 -45.36
N VAL A 11 -63.16 2.05 -44.51
CA VAL A 11 -63.39 0.59 -44.63
C VAL A 11 -62.08 -0.23 -44.73
N GLY A 12 -61.77 -1.19 -43.86
CA GLY A 12 -62.59 -1.79 -42.82
C GLY A 12 -61.78 -2.65 -41.86
N GLY A 13 -62.34 -2.80 -40.66
CA GLY A 13 -61.91 -3.82 -39.73
C GLY A 13 -62.30 -5.21 -40.23
N SER A 14 -61.44 -6.17 -39.93
CA SER A 14 -61.91 -7.47 -39.50
C SER A 14 -61.28 -7.71 -38.14
N MET A 15 -62.16 -7.85 -37.15
CA MET A 15 -61.86 -8.54 -35.90
C MET A 15 -61.11 -9.83 -36.21
N GLY A 16 -60.03 -10.04 -35.47
CA GLY A 16 -59.25 -11.25 -35.45
C GLY A 16 -58.46 -11.25 -34.16
N GLU A 17 -59.13 -11.67 -33.09
CA GLU A 17 -58.51 -12.29 -31.91
C GLU A 17 -57.26 -11.57 -31.37
N GLU A 18 -57.46 -10.53 -30.53
CA GLU A 18 -56.36 -10.06 -29.67
C GLU A 18 -56.07 -11.15 -28.63
N ASN A 19 -55.16 -12.05 -29.00
CA ASN A 19 -54.51 -13.01 -28.11
C ASN A 19 -53.84 -12.24 -26.96
N TYR A 20 -54.53 -12.11 -25.83
CA TYR A 20 -53.99 -11.57 -24.56
C TYR A 20 -52.92 -12.47 -23.91
N PHE A 21 -52.33 -13.41 -24.63
CA PHE A 21 -51.08 -14.04 -24.22
C PHE A 21 -49.91 -13.13 -24.59
N LEU A 22 -49.78 -12.02 -23.87
CA LEU A 22 -48.49 -11.34 -23.74
C LEU A 22 -47.48 -12.39 -23.27
N GLY A 23 -46.43 -12.62 -24.06
CA GLY A 23 -45.46 -13.68 -23.80
C GLY A 23 -44.97 -13.69 -22.35
N TYR A 24 -45.05 -14.86 -21.70
CA TYR A 24 -44.55 -15.07 -20.34
C TYR A 24 -43.20 -15.79 -20.40
N THR A 25 -42.15 -15.12 -19.92
CA THR A 25 -40.81 -15.72 -19.80
C THR A 25 -40.63 -16.23 -18.38
N PHE A 26 -40.57 -17.56 -18.21
CA PHE A 26 -40.16 -18.19 -16.96
C PHE A 26 -38.63 -18.25 -16.88
N THR A 27 -38.06 -17.84 -15.74
CA THR A 27 -36.63 -17.95 -15.47
C THR A 27 -36.40 -18.74 -14.19
N ASP A 28 -35.93 -19.97 -14.31
CA ASP A 28 -35.51 -20.78 -13.16
C ASP A 28 -34.10 -20.38 -12.73
N ARG A 29 -34.01 -19.66 -11.61
CA ARG A 29 -32.75 -19.16 -11.04
C ARG A 29 -31.80 -20.28 -10.59
N SER A 30 -32.29 -21.50 -10.41
CA SER A 30 -31.52 -22.64 -9.92
C SER A 30 -31.20 -23.67 -11.00
N HIS A 31 -31.63 -23.44 -12.24
CA HIS A 31 -31.43 -24.38 -13.35
C HIS A 31 -29.94 -24.71 -13.56
N SER A 32 -29.07 -23.70 -13.63
CA SER A 32 -27.62 -23.89 -13.83
C SER A 32 -26.99 -24.71 -12.71
N SER A 33 -27.25 -24.37 -11.44
CA SER A 33 -26.70 -25.09 -10.30
C SER A 33 -27.18 -26.54 -10.24
N ARG A 34 -28.46 -26.80 -10.55
CA ARG A 34 -28.97 -28.19 -10.62
C ARG A 34 -28.33 -28.98 -11.75
N VAL A 35 -28.19 -28.39 -12.94
CA VAL A 35 -27.54 -29.05 -14.09
C VAL A 35 -26.08 -29.36 -13.78
N VAL A 36 -25.31 -28.39 -13.26
CA VAL A 36 -23.91 -28.60 -12.88
C VAL A 36 -23.79 -29.70 -11.83
N LYS A 37 -24.62 -29.66 -10.80
CA LYS A 37 -24.62 -30.70 -9.76
C LYS A 37 -24.92 -32.08 -10.35
N SER A 38 -25.99 -32.22 -11.15
CA SER A 38 -26.34 -33.50 -11.76
C SER A 38 -25.27 -34.02 -12.73
N ILE A 39 -24.59 -33.15 -13.47
CA ILE A 39 -23.44 -33.54 -14.32
C ILE A 39 -22.32 -34.09 -13.43
N MET A 40 -21.97 -33.40 -12.34
CA MET A 40 -20.92 -33.86 -11.44
C MET A 40 -21.27 -35.17 -10.74
N ASP A 41 -22.53 -35.35 -10.31
CA ASP A 41 -23.01 -36.59 -9.70
C ASP A 41 -22.86 -37.78 -10.69
N LEU A 42 -23.28 -37.61 -11.95
CA LEU A 42 -23.10 -38.62 -13.01
C LEU A 42 -21.64 -38.97 -13.28
N CYS A 43 -20.76 -37.95 -13.26
CA CYS A 43 -19.34 -38.13 -13.53
C CYS A 43 -18.60 -38.80 -12.36
N LEU A 44 -18.92 -38.44 -11.11
CA LEU A 44 -18.17 -38.85 -9.91
C LEU A 44 -18.76 -40.07 -9.20
N GLU A 45 -20.08 -40.14 -9.02
CA GLU A 45 -20.71 -41.24 -8.30
C GLU A 45 -20.93 -42.45 -9.21
N ASP A 46 -21.45 -42.22 -10.42
CA ASP A 46 -21.79 -43.29 -11.36
C ASP A 46 -20.66 -43.63 -12.34
N GLY A 47 -19.65 -42.75 -12.48
CA GLY A 47 -18.53 -42.91 -13.43
C GLY A 47 -18.98 -42.98 -14.90
N LEU A 48 -20.14 -42.39 -15.22
CA LEU A 48 -20.75 -42.49 -16.54
C LEU A 48 -20.22 -41.42 -17.49
N PHE A 49 -20.25 -41.75 -18.78
CA PHE A 49 -19.88 -40.84 -19.89
C PHE A 49 -18.41 -40.45 -19.99
N ALA A 50 -17.50 -41.14 -19.29
CA ALA A 50 -16.06 -40.97 -19.45
C ALA A 50 -15.62 -41.25 -20.91
N ASP A 51 -15.12 -40.21 -21.58
CA ASP A 51 -14.83 -40.15 -23.01
C ASP A 51 -13.34 -39.88 -23.31
N VAL A 52 -12.51 -39.81 -22.26
CA VAL A 52 -11.05 -39.74 -22.37
C VAL A 52 -10.38 -40.49 -21.21
N THR A 53 -9.27 -41.17 -21.50
CA THR A 53 -8.37 -41.75 -20.50
C THR A 53 -7.04 -41.00 -20.57
N ILE A 54 -6.63 -40.40 -19.46
CA ILE A 54 -5.32 -39.75 -19.33
C ILE A 54 -4.41 -40.67 -18.52
N THR A 55 -3.24 -41.00 -19.08
CA THR A 55 -2.22 -41.82 -18.40
C THR A 55 -1.09 -40.93 -17.92
N VAL A 56 -0.77 -41.00 -16.63
CA VAL A 56 0.30 -40.24 -15.95
C VAL A 56 1.05 -41.20 -15.03
N ASP A 57 2.38 -41.29 -15.13
CA ASP A 57 3.22 -42.26 -14.40
C ASP A 57 2.67 -43.71 -14.41
N SER A 58 2.17 -44.18 -15.56
CA SER A 58 1.49 -45.48 -15.72
C SER A 58 0.17 -45.65 -14.94
N LYS A 59 -0.34 -44.61 -14.29
CA LYS A 59 -1.67 -44.58 -13.68
C LYS A 59 -2.69 -44.03 -14.68
N GLU A 60 -3.80 -44.72 -14.84
CA GLU A 60 -4.88 -44.31 -15.75
C GLU A 60 -5.98 -43.52 -15.01
N PHE A 61 -6.42 -42.43 -15.62
CA PHE A 61 -7.51 -41.58 -15.15
C PHE A 61 -8.60 -41.53 -16.20
N HIS A 62 -9.77 -42.10 -15.90
CA HIS A 62 -10.94 -42.02 -16.77
C HIS A 62 -11.70 -40.72 -16.48
N LEU A 63 -11.75 -39.82 -17.45
CA LEU A 63 -12.18 -38.44 -17.28
C LEU A 63 -13.14 -38.02 -18.40
N HIS A 64 -13.66 -36.80 -18.28
CA HIS A 64 -14.66 -36.23 -19.17
C HIS A 64 -14.08 -35.00 -19.87
N ARG A 65 -14.03 -35.03 -21.21
CA ARG A 65 -13.53 -33.91 -22.03
C ARG A 65 -14.26 -32.62 -21.77
N LEU A 66 -15.59 -32.70 -21.59
CA LEU A 66 -16.43 -31.52 -21.32
C LEU A 66 -16.03 -30.85 -19.99
N VAL A 67 -15.85 -31.63 -18.92
CA VAL A 67 -15.50 -31.11 -17.59
C VAL A 67 -14.10 -30.51 -17.60
N LEU A 68 -13.12 -31.23 -18.16
CA LEU A 68 -11.74 -30.74 -18.31
C LEU A 68 -11.68 -29.45 -19.15
N SER A 69 -12.38 -29.41 -20.29
CA SER A 69 -12.40 -28.23 -21.17
C SER A 69 -13.12 -27.02 -20.56
N ALA A 70 -14.11 -27.26 -19.70
CA ALA A 70 -14.84 -26.20 -19.04
C ALA A 70 -13.97 -25.47 -18.01
N GLN A 71 -13.08 -26.20 -17.32
CA GLN A 71 -12.23 -25.66 -16.26
C GLN A 71 -10.82 -25.25 -16.74
N SER A 72 -10.29 -25.88 -17.78
CA SER A 72 -8.93 -25.66 -18.28
C SER A 72 -8.94 -25.31 -19.76
N SER A 73 -8.42 -24.13 -20.09
CA SER A 73 -8.24 -23.70 -21.48
C SER A 73 -7.17 -24.51 -22.21
N PHE A 74 -6.21 -25.10 -21.49
CA PHE A 74 -5.25 -26.05 -22.05
C PHE A 74 -5.97 -27.30 -22.58
N PHE A 75 -6.76 -27.98 -21.74
CA PHE A 75 -7.49 -29.18 -22.15
C PHE A 75 -8.53 -28.88 -23.22
N ARG A 76 -9.21 -27.74 -23.12
CA ARG A 76 -10.11 -27.26 -24.18
C ARG A 76 -9.37 -27.18 -25.52
N SER A 77 -8.23 -26.51 -25.55
CA SER A 77 -7.41 -26.35 -26.76
C SER A 77 -6.93 -27.71 -27.29
N MET A 78 -6.48 -28.60 -26.40
CA MET A 78 -6.05 -29.96 -26.76
C MET A 78 -7.18 -30.73 -27.46
N PHE A 79 -8.39 -30.74 -26.89
CA PHE A 79 -9.51 -31.52 -27.41
C PHE A 79 -10.20 -30.89 -28.62
N THR A 80 -10.12 -29.58 -28.82
CA THR A 80 -10.68 -28.90 -29.99
C THR A 80 -9.68 -28.67 -31.12
N SER A 81 -8.40 -29.02 -30.93
CA SER A 81 -7.37 -28.89 -31.97
C SER A 81 -7.52 -29.93 -33.08
N ASN A 82 -6.88 -29.72 -34.23
CA ASN A 82 -6.78 -30.74 -35.29
C ASN A 82 -5.59 -31.70 -35.11
N LEU A 83 -5.01 -31.77 -33.91
CA LEU A 83 -3.86 -32.63 -33.61
C LEU A 83 -4.31 -34.07 -33.27
N LYS A 84 -3.39 -35.03 -33.24
CA LYS A 84 -3.70 -36.46 -33.03
C LYS A 84 -4.44 -36.71 -31.71
N GLU A 85 -4.10 -35.93 -30.69
CA GLU A 85 -4.60 -36.00 -29.32
C GLU A 85 -6.11 -35.68 -29.24
N SER A 86 -6.64 -34.87 -30.16
CA SER A 86 -8.07 -34.54 -30.20
C SER A 86 -8.94 -35.77 -30.51
N HIS A 87 -8.45 -36.68 -31.35
CA HIS A 87 -9.19 -37.87 -31.82
C HIS A 87 -8.86 -39.14 -31.03
N ASN A 88 -7.76 -39.15 -30.26
CA ASN A 88 -7.36 -40.30 -29.46
C ASN A 88 -8.13 -40.35 -28.14
N ARG A 89 -8.69 -41.53 -27.82
CA ARG A 89 -9.36 -41.77 -26.53
C ARG A 89 -8.38 -41.85 -25.35
N THR A 90 -7.14 -42.25 -25.59
CA THR A 90 -6.09 -42.36 -24.57
C THR A 90 -4.99 -41.35 -24.84
N ILE A 91 -4.60 -40.57 -23.83
CA ILE A 91 -3.59 -39.52 -23.90
C ILE A 91 -2.57 -39.75 -22.79
N GLU A 92 -1.29 -39.77 -23.13
CA GLU A 92 -0.21 -39.90 -22.17
C GLU A 92 0.39 -38.52 -21.88
N LEU A 93 0.43 -38.12 -20.61
CA LEU A 93 1.12 -36.90 -20.17
C LEU A 93 2.46 -37.29 -19.55
N LYS A 94 3.53 -36.64 -20.01
CA LYS A 94 4.90 -36.86 -19.54
C LYS A 94 5.31 -35.73 -18.61
N ASP A 95 6.28 -36.01 -17.73
CA ASP A 95 6.88 -35.05 -16.81
C ASP A 95 5.90 -34.47 -15.77
N VAL A 96 4.91 -35.27 -15.36
CA VAL A 96 3.90 -34.90 -14.36
C VAL A 96 3.79 -36.01 -13.33
N SER A 97 3.83 -35.66 -12.04
CA SER A 97 3.57 -36.62 -10.96
C SER A 97 2.09 -37.02 -10.95
N ALA A 98 1.80 -38.32 -10.93
CA ALA A 98 0.44 -38.82 -10.77
C ALA A 98 -0.26 -38.34 -9.48
N THR A 99 0.50 -38.01 -8.43
CA THR A 99 -0.02 -37.46 -7.17
C THR A 99 -0.52 -36.02 -7.35
N VAL A 100 0.29 -35.17 -7.96
CA VAL A 100 -0.06 -33.77 -8.23
C VAL A 100 -1.17 -33.68 -9.27
N PHE A 101 -1.14 -34.56 -10.27
CA PHE A 101 -2.23 -34.68 -11.24
C PHE A 101 -3.56 -35.08 -10.58
N GLN A 102 -3.54 -36.00 -9.60
CA GLN A 102 -4.74 -36.32 -8.83
C GLN A 102 -5.30 -35.08 -8.11
N LEU A 103 -4.46 -34.26 -7.47
CA LEU A 103 -4.89 -33.03 -6.80
C LEU A 103 -5.56 -32.05 -7.78
N LEU A 104 -5.02 -31.95 -9.00
CA LEU A 104 -5.57 -31.14 -10.07
C LEU A 104 -6.95 -31.65 -10.52
N ILE A 105 -7.11 -32.97 -10.68
CA ILE A 105 -8.41 -33.58 -11.00
C ILE A 105 -9.40 -33.38 -9.85
N ASP A 106 -8.97 -33.56 -8.60
CA ASP A 106 -9.81 -33.36 -7.43
C ASP A 106 -10.33 -31.91 -7.40
N TYR A 107 -9.47 -30.93 -7.70
CA TYR A 107 -9.88 -29.53 -7.86
C TYR A 107 -10.87 -29.33 -9.02
N ILE A 108 -10.61 -29.88 -10.21
CA ILE A 108 -11.47 -29.70 -11.39
C ILE A 108 -12.89 -30.22 -11.12
N TYR A 109 -13.03 -31.35 -10.43
CA TYR A 109 -14.34 -31.98 -10.22
C TYR A 109 -15.04 -31.52 -8.94
N HIS A 110 -14.31 -31.29 -7.85
CA HIS A 110 -14.91 -30.95 -6.56
C HIS A 110 -14.86 -29.45 -6.25
N GLY A 111 -14.04 -28.67 -6.96
CA GLY A 111 -13.78 -27.25 -6.66
C GLY A 111 -13.03 -27.01 -5.35
N MET A 112 -12.47 -28.06 -4.75
CA MET A 112 -11.74 -28.00 -3.49
C MET A 112 -10.42 -28.75 -3.61
N ILE A 113 -9.38 -28.20 -3.01
CA ILE A 113 -8.05 -28.81 -2.97
C ILE A 113 -7.49 -28.70 -1.55
N LYS A 114 -6.83 -29.76 -1.07
CA LYS A 114 -6.15 -29.78 0.22
C LYS A 114 -4.66 -29.92 -0.03
N LEU A 115 -3.93 -28.81 0.08
CA LEU A 115 -2.50 -28.75 -0.23
C LEU A 115 -1.66 -28.79 1.03
N ARG A 116 -0.60 -29.60 1.00
CA ARG A 116 0.53 -29.49 1.93
C ARG A 116 1.54 -28.48 1.39
N VAL A 117 2.38 -27.94 2.29
CA VAL A 117 3.43 -26.98 1.92
C VAL A 117 4.40 -27.57 0.90
N GLU A 118 4.68 -28.87 0.98
CA GLU A 118 5.56 -29.60 0.05
C GLU A 118 4.97 -29.77 -1.36
N GLU A 119 3.64 -29.74 -1.50
CA GLU A 119 2.95 -29.92 -2.79
C GLU A 119 2.67 -28.58 -3.50
N LEU A 120 2.87 -27.47 -2.79
CA LEU A 120 2.44 -26.15 -3.22
C LEU A 120 3.17 -25.69 -4.49
N GLN A 121 4.49 -25.87 -4.55
CA GLN A 121 5.27 -25.48 -5.70
C GLN A 121 4.83 -26.28 -6.94
N ASP A 122 4.81 -27.60 -6.87
CA ASP A 122 4.41 -28.45 -8.00
C ASP A 122 2.98 -28.15 -8.45
N THR A 123 2.06 -27.90 -7.50
CA THR A 123 0.67 -27.53 -7.82
C THR A 123 0.59 -26.16 -8.50
N TYR A 124 1.38 -25.18 -8.04
CA TYR A 124 1.48 -23.86 -8.66
C TYR A 124 1.95 -23.96 -10.12
N GLU A 125 3.02 -24.71 -10.37
CA GLU A 125 3.58 -24.91 -11.72
C GLU A 125 2.60 -25.62 -12.65
N MET A 126 1.92 -26.64 -12.14
CA MET A 126 0.90 -27.39 -12.86
C MET A 126 -0.34 -26.54 -13.14
N ALA A 127 -0.78 -25.73 -12.18
CA ALA A 127 -1.94 -24.85 -12.37
C ALA A 127 -1.70 -23.85 -13.50
N ASP A 128 -0.48 -23.31 -13.62
CA ASP A 128 -0.10 -22.48 -14.76
C ASP A 128 -0.04 -23.28 -16.07
N MET A 129 0.68 -24.42 -16.07
CA MET A 129 0.84 -25.27 -17.26
C MET A 129 -0.50 -25.71 -17.86
N TYR A 130 -1.44 -26.13 -17.00
CA TYR A 130 -2.78 -26.56 -17.41
C TYR A 130 -3.80 -25.41 -17.44
N GLN A 131 -3.36 -24.16 -17.26
CA GLN A 131 -4.18 -22.95 -17.36
C GLN A 131 -5.42 -22.98 -16.47
N LEU A 132 -5.24 -23.39 -15.21
CA LEU A 132 -6.24 -23.35 -14.14
C LEU A 132 -6.08 -22.05 -13.34
N THR A 133 -6.50 -20.93 -13.92
CA THR A 133 -6.22 -19.57 -13.43
C THR A 133 -6.57 -19.37 -11.95
N ALA A 134 -7.77 -19.76 -11.52
CA ALA A 134 -8.19 -19.55 -10.13
C ALA A 134 -7.34 -20.36 -9.12
N LEU A 135 -6.89 -21.56 -9.49
CA LEU A 135 -5.99 -22.36 -8.66
C LEU A 135 -4.59 -21.76 -8.63
N PHE A 136 -4.09 -21.31 -9.78
CA PHE A 136 -2.79 -20.64 -9.90
C PHE A 136 -2.73 -19.40 -9.01
N GLU A 137 -3.74 -18.53 -9.08
CA GLU A 137 -3.83 -17.33 -8.24
C GLU A 137 -3.91 -17.64 -6.74
N GLU A 138 -4.62 -18.71 -6.35
CA GLU A 138 -4.67 -19.12 -4.94
C GLU A 138 -3.32 -19.63 -4.44
N CYS A 139 -2.63 -20.45 -5.24
CA CYS A 139 -1.28 -20.92 -4.95
C CYS A 139 -0.29 -19.74 -4.85
N SER A 140 -0.37 -18.77 -5.77
CA SER A 140 0.42 -17.53 -5.74
C SER A 140 0.20 -16.75 -4.45
N ARG A 141 -1.07 -16.51 -4.08
CA ARG A 141 -1.44 -15.81 -2.84
C ARG A 141 -0.93 -16.55 -1.59
N PHE A 142 -0.94 -17.87 -1.60
CA PHE A 142 -0.38 -18.65 -0.50
C PHE A 142 1.16 -18.55 -0.45
N LEU A 143 1.84 -18.70 -1.59
CA LEU A 143 3.30 -18.53 -1.68
C LEU A 143 3.73 -17.16 -1.16
N SER A 144 3.03 -16.09 -1.57
CA SER A 144 3.28 -14.71 -1.14
C SER A 144 3.25 -14.54 0.39
N ARG A 145 2.31 -15.20 1.07
CA ARG A 145 2.20 -15.20 2.55
C ARG A 145 3.31 -15.99 3.25
N THR A 146 3.98 -16.89 2.53
CA THR A 146 5.05 -17.76 3.07
C THR A 146 6.46 -17.31 2.67
N VAL A 147 6.59 -16.13 2.05
CA VAL A 147 7.89 -15.55 1.70
C VAL A 147 8.66 -15.20 2.97
N GLU A 148 9.80 -15.85 3.15
CA GLU A 148 10.75 -15.69 4.24
C GLU A 148 12.17 -15.55 3.67
N VAL A 149 13.13 -15.12 4.48
CA VAL A 149 14.54 -14.98 4.05
C VAL A 149 15.06 -16.27 3.42
N LYS A 150 14.75 -17.43 4.00
CA LYS A 150 15.25 -18.74 3.54
C LYS A 150 14.73 -19.19 2.17
N ASN A 151 13.58 -18.71 1.70
CA ASN A 151 12.95 -19.15 0.45
C ASN A 151 12.73 -18.02 -0.56
N CYS A 152 12.94 -16.76 -0.19
CA CYS A 152 12.60 -15.61 -1.03
C CYS A 152 13.26 -15.64 -2.41
N LEU A 153 14.52 -16.08 -2.53
CA LEU A 153 15.22 -16.16 -3.82
C LEU A 153 14.63 -17.25 -4.73
N GLN A 154 14.31 -18.42 -4.16
CA GLN A 154 13.67 -19.52 -4.90
C GLN A 154 12.26 -19.13 -5.36
N VAL A 155 11.48 -18.49 -4.48
CA VAL A 155 10.15 -17.98 -4.83
C VAL A 155 10.23 -16.87 -5.88
N MET A 156 11.21 -15.98 -5.80
CA MET A 156 11.42 -14.93 -6.80
C MET A 156 11.73 -15.54 -8.17
N TRP A 157 12.60 -16.54 -8.24
CA TRP A 157 12.92 -17.26 -9.48
C TRP A 157 11.70 -18.01 -10.04
N LEU A 158 10.93 -18.66 -9.16
CA LEU A 158 9.69 -19.33 -9.55
C LEU A 158 8.68 -18.34 -10.13
N ALA A 159 8.50 -17.19 -9.48
CA ALA A 159 7.57 -16.15 -9.95
C ALA A 159 7.98 -15.56 -11.31
N ASP A 160 9.28 -15.34 -11.52
CA ASP A 160 9.83 -14.86 -12.80
C ASP A 160 9.51 -15.84 -13.94
N ARG A 161 9.74 -17.14 -13.73
CA ARG A 161 9.48 -18.19 -14.72
C ARG A 161 8.01 -18.27 -15.14
N HIS A 162 7.10 -18.01 -14.21
CA HIS A 162 5.65 -18.06 -14.43
C HIS A 162 5.03 -16.69 -14.71
N SER A 163 5.84 -15.64 -14.88
CA SER A 163 5.39 -14.27 -15.13
C SER A 163 4.40 -13.73 -14.07
N ASP A 164 4.56 -14.17 -12.81
CA ASP A 164 3.73 -13.72 -11.68
C ASP A 164 4.35 -12.48 -11.04
N GLN A 165 3.87 -11.32 -11.45
CA GLN A 165 4.42 -10.04 -11.03
C GLN A 165 4.17 -9.73 -9.54
N GLU A 166 3.03 -10.16 -8.98
CA GLU A 166 2.69 -9.88 -7.58
C GLU A 166 3.59 -10.67 -6.64
N LEU A 167 3.72 -11.98 -6.90
CA LEU A 167 4.59 -12.86 -6.13
C LEU A 167 6.07 -12.46 -6.28
N TYR A 168 6.49 -12.13 -7.51
CA TYR A 168 7.84 -11.65 -7.79
C TYR A 168 8.17 -10.39 -6.98
N THR A 169 7.25 -9.43 -6.92
CA THR A 169 7.46 -8.17 -6.20
C THR A 169 7.59 -8.40 -4.68
N ALA A 170 6.77 -9.28 -4.11
CA ALA A 170 6.85 -9.64 -2.70
C ALA A 170 8.18 -10.33 -2.35
N ALA A 171 8.58 -11.32 -3.16
CA ALA A 171 9.83 -12.05 -3.00
C ALA A 171 11.07 -11.15 -3.16
N LYS A 172 11.06 -10.30 -4.19
CA LYS A 172 12.09 -9.27 -4.44
C LYS A 172 12.22 -8.30 -3.28
N HIS A 173 11.11 -7.84 -2.71
CA HIS A 173 11.13 -6.95 -1.54
C HIS A 173 11.78 -7.62 -0.33
N CYS A 174 11.48 -8.89 -0.07
CA CYS A 174 12.13 -9.67 0.98
C CYS A 174 13.64 -9.79 0.75
N ALA A 175 14.06 -10.13 -0.47
CA ALA A 175 15.46 -10.28 -0.85
C ALA A 175 16.26 -8.98 -0.66
N LYS A 176 15.70 -7.84 -1.09
CA LYS A 176 16.32 -6.51 -0.92
C LYS A 176 16.56 -6.15 0.55
N ASN A 177 15.57 -6.40 1.41
CA ASN A 177 15.63 -6.00 2.82
C ASN A 177 16.50 -6.93 3.69
N HIS A 178 16.91 -8.09 3.16
CA HIS A 178 17.72 -9.07 3.89
C HIS A 178 18.97 -9.50 3.10
N LEU A 179 19.45 -8.66 2.18
CA LEU A 179 20.58 -8.98 1.30
C LEU A 179 21.85 -9.33 2.09
N ALA A 180 22.07 -8.71 3.26
CA ALA A 180 23.20 -9.02 4.15
C ALA A 180 23.14 -10.44 4.76
N GLN A 181 21.96 -11.07 4.82
CA GLN A 181 21.83 -12.47 5.24
C GLN A 181 21.96 -13.42 4.04
N LEU A 182 21.60 -12.96 2.85
CA LEU A 182 21.53 -13.78 1.65
C LEU A 182 22.85 -13.87 0.90
N HIS A 183 23.75 -12.88 0.99
CA HIS A 183 24.87 -12.76 0.06
C HIS A 183 25.88 -13.92 0.06
N GLN A 184 25.85 -14.78 1.08
CA GLN A 184 26.73 -15.96 1.21
C GLN A 184 26.01 -17.28 0.89
N THR A 185 24.70 -17.24 0.63
CA THR A 185 23.89 -18.44 0.34
C THR A 185 24.17 -18.94 -1.08
N GLU A 186 24.13 -20.25 -1.30
CA GLU A 186 24.36 -20.83 -2.63
C GLU A 186 23.31 -20.35 -3.63
N GLU A 187 22.07 -20.16 -3.17
CA GLU A 187 20.96 -19.63 -3.95
C GLU A 187 21.26 -18.23 -4.47
N PHE A 188 21.84 -17.36 -3.63
CA PHE A 188 22.23 -16.02 -4.04
C PHE A 188 23.41 -16.05 -5.02
N LEU A 189 24.44 -16.85 -4.73
CA LEU A 189 25.64 -16.92 -5.58
C LEU A 189 25.33 -17.49 -6.98
N ASN A 190 24.25 -18.25 -7.12
CA ASN A 190 23.77 -18.79 -8.39
C ASN A 190 22.70 -17.92 -9.10
N LEU A 191 22.36 -16.73 -8.56
CA LEU A 191 21.40 -15.83 -9.22
C LEU A 191 21.84 -15.42 -10.63
N PRO A 192 20.94 -15.44 -11.61
CA PRO A 192 21.13 -14.79 -12.91
C PRO A 192 21.38 -13.28 -12.77
N LEU A 193 22.22 -12.72 -13.64
CA LEU A 193 22.55 -11.29 -13.66
C LEU A 193 21.29 -10.40 -13.74
N CYS A 194 20.30 -10.78 -14.56
CA CYS A 194 19.05 -10.02 -14.70
C CYS A 194 18.31 -9.87 -13.37
N LEU A 195 18.23 -10.94 -12.57
CA LEU A 195 17.56 -10.93 -11.28
C LEU A 195 18.34 -10.13 -10.23
N LEU A 196 19.66 -10.22 -10.23
CA LEU A 196 20.51 -9.40 -9.36
C LEU A 196 20.38 -7.91 -9.71
N LEU A 197 20.44 -7.56 -10.99
CA LEU A 197 20.21 -6.19 -11.47
C LEU A 197 18.85 -5.68 -11.00
N ASP A 198 17.83 -6.53 -11.08
CA ASP A 198 16.50 -6.19 -10.61
C ASP A 198 16.45 -5.89 -9.11
N ILE A 199 17.13 -6.69 -8.28
CA ILE A 199 17.24 -6.45 -6.84
C ILE A 199 17.91 -5.08 -6.57
N ILE A 200 18.96 -4.72 -7.31
CA ILE A 200 19.74 -3.51 -6.99
C ILE A 200 19.21 -2.22 -7.64
N LYS A 201 18.53 -2.30 -8.80
CA LYS A 201 18.14 -1.12 -9.61
C LYS A 201 17.03 -0.26 -9.01
N ASP A 202 16.12 -0.85 -8.24
CA ASP A 202 15.05 -0.09 -7.56
C ASP A 202 15.47 0.41 -6.17
N GLY A 203 16.72 0.17 -5.80
CA GLY A 203 17.33 0.64 -4.59
C GLY A 203 17.35 -0.37 -3.44
N VAL A 204 18.50 -0.47 -2.78
CA VAL A 204 18.77 -1.39 -1.66
C VAL A 204 19.24 -0.59 -0.45
N PRO A 205 18.75 -0.88 0.77
CA PRO A 205 19.22 -0.20 1.96
C PRO A 205 20.74 -0.36 2.16
N SER A 206 21.45 0.73 2.48
CA SER A 206 22.90 0.71 2.72
C SER A 206 23.31 -0.28 3.82
N SER A 207 22.47 -0.48 4.85
CA SER A 207 22.69 -1.47 5.92
C SER A 207 22.80 -2.91 5.44
N GLN A 208 22.25 -3.20 4.26
CA GLN A 208 22.26 -4.54 3.68
C GLN A 208 23.56 -4.82 2.90
N ASN A 209 24.54 -3.92 2.95
CA ASN A 209 25.87 -4.05 2.35
C ASN A 209 25.83 -4.51 0.88
N PRO A 210 25.08 -3.83 -0.01
CA PRO A 210 24.88 -4.30 -1.39
C PRO A 210 26.18 -4.41 -2.21
N LYS A 211 27.17 -3.56 -1.94
CA LYS A 211 28.51 -3.67 -2.54
C LYS A 211 29.18 -5.01 -2.19
N VAL A 212 29.16 -5.39 -0.92
CA VAL A 212 29.70 -6.67 -0.44
C VAL A 212 28.96 -7.84 -1.09
N ALA A 213 27.64 -7.71 -1.26
CA ALA A 213 26.84 -8.73 -1.93
C ALA A 213 27.20 -8.89 -3.41
N ILE A 214 27.36 -7.78 -4.13
CA ILE A 214 27.83 -7.76 -5.52
C ILE A 214 29.23 -8.41 -5.62
N ASP A 215 30.16 -8.01 -4.74
CA ASP A 215 31.50 -8.58 -4.73
C ASP A 215 31.48 -10.09 -4.44
N SER A 216 30.61 -10.54 -3.53
CA SER A 216 30.44 -11.97 -3.22
C SER A 216 29.95 -12.74 -4.46
N TRP A 217 28.97 -12.20 -5.18
CA TRP A 217 28.43 -12.80 -6.40
C TRP A 217 29.45 -12.81 -7.55
N ILE A 218 30.22 -11.75 -7.75
CA ILE A 218 31.28 -11.68 -8.75
C ILE A 218 32.38 -12.69 -8.43
N ASN A 219 32.87 -12.71 -7.19
CA ASN A 219 33.97 -13.57 -6.78
C ASN A 219 33.66 -15.07 -6.88
N HIS A 220 32.38 -15.46 -6.79
CA HIS A 220 31.96 -16.86 -6.95
C HIS A 220 32.27 -17.43 -8.35
N ASN A 221 32.14 -16.62 -9.40
CA ASN A 221 32.57 -16.98 -10.76
C ASN A 221 33.29 -15.81 -11.41
N LYS A 222 34.47 -15.50 -10.86
CA LYS A 222 35.23 -14.30 -11.21
C LYS A 222 35.56 -14.22 -12.70
N VAL A 223 35.87 -15.35 -13.34
CA VAL A 223 36.30 -15.38 -14.75
C VAL A 223 35.22 -14.84 -15.69
N GLU A 224 33.97 -15.22 -15.47
CA GLU A 224 32.85 -14.82 -16.32
C GLU A 224 32.14 -13.55 -15.83
N ARG A 225 32.20 -13.26 -14.52
CA ARG A 225 31.40 -12.18 -13.92
C ARG A 225 32.13 -10.86 -13.73
N GLU A 226 33.46 -10.83 -13.87
CA GLU A 226 34.24 -9.59 -13.73
C GLU A 226 33.77 -8.50 -14.72
N GLU A 227 33.37 -8.89 -15.94
CA GLU A 227 32.86 -7.96 -16.95
C GLU A 227 31.57 -7.24 -16.52
N PHE A 228 30.79 -7.83 -15.62
CA PHE A 228 29.55 -7.25 -15.11
C PHE A 228 29.76 -6.30 -13.92
N SER A 229 31.00 -6.14 -13.44
CA SER A 229 31.30 -5.25 -12.31
C SER A 229 30.86 -3.81 -12.58
N CYS A 230 31.17 -3.28 -13.77
CA CYS A 230 30.82 -1.92 -14.16
C CYS A 230 29.30 -1.71 -14.20
N ILE A 231 28.57 -2.62 -14.87
CA ILE A 231 27.10 -2.49 -15.00
C ILE A 231 26.39 -2.64 -13.65
N LEU A 232 26.87 -3.52 -12.76
CA LEU A 232 26.32 -3.69 -11.43
C LEU A 232 26.56 -2.45 -10.56
N GLN A 233 27.75 -1.83 -10.64
CA GLN A 233 28.04 -0.60 -9.90
C GLN A 233 27.27 0.62 -10.44
N GLU A 234 27.12 0.75 -11.77
CA GLU A 234 26.35 1.84 -12.38
C GLU A 234 24.85 1.76 -12.06
N ASN A 235 24.30 0.55 -11.95
CA ASN A 235 22.88 0.34 -11.64
C ASN A 235 22.60 0.22 -10.13
N LEU A 236 23.62 0.10 -9.30
CA LEU A 236 23.46 0.05 -7.85
C LEU A 236 22.93 1.40 -7.35
N LYS A 237 21.69 1.39 -6.87
CA LYS A 237 21.14 2.50 -6.10
C LYS A 237 21.20 2.12 -4.63
N GLU A 238 22.15 2.69 -3.90
CA GLU A 238 22.11 2.62 -2.44
C GLU A 238 21.07 3.60 -1.94
N ILE A 239 20.01 3.08 -1.34
CA ILE A 239 19.09 3.89 -0.55
C ILE A 239 19.75 4.01 0.81
N GLY A 240 20.28 5.19 1.12
CA GLY A 240 20.74 5.44 2.48
C GLY A 240 19.60 5.14 3.46
N GLU A 241 19.88 4.43 4.54
CA GLU A 241 18.97 4.35 5.71
C GLU A 241 18.85 5.70 6.45
N ASN A 242 19.11 6.79 5.74
CA ASN A 242 19.02 8.14 6.23
C ASN A 242 17.55 8.48 6.44
N VAL A 243 17.08 8.16 7.64
CA VAL A 243 15.80 8.61 8.18
C VAL A 243 15.92 10.11 8.45
N HIS A 244 15.85 10.91 7.38
CA HIS A 244 15.83 12.36 7.46
C HIS A 244 14.50 12.84 8.04
N ILE A 245 14.38 12.83 9.36
CA ILE A 245 13.30 13.51 10.07
C ILE A 245 13.70 14.97 10.15
N TYR A 246 13.00 15.83 9.41
CA TYR A 246 13.20 17.27 9.44
C TYR A 246 12.47 17.87 10.63
N LEU A 247 13.22 18.22 11.66
CA LEU A 247 12.71 18.94 12.81
C LEU A 247 12.96 20.43 12.58
N ILE A 248 11.89 21.22 12.42
CA ILE A 248 12.02 22.68 12.32
C ILE A 248 11.51 23.37 13.57
N GLY A 249 12.38 24.06 14.31
CA GLY A 249 12.00 24.68 15.59
C GLY A 249 12.53 26.10 15.84
N LYS A 250 12.09 26.69 16.95
CA LYS A 250 12.36 28.06 17.42
C LYS A 250 13.18 28.05 18.72
N GLU A 251 14.24 28.85 18.79
CA GLU A 251 14.96 29.16 20.03
C GLU A 251 14.32 30.38 20.73
N GLU A 252 14.15 30.35 22.07
CA GLU A 252 13.53 31.46 22.83
C GLU A 252 14.32 32.79 22.71
N THR A 253 15.61 32.73 22.39
CA THR A 253 16.51 33.90 22.41
C THR A 253 17.05 34.31 21.04
N ARG A 254 16.86 33.52 19.97
CA ARG A 254 17.30 33.85 18.60
C ARG A 254 16.29 33.42 17.54
N THR A 255 15.96 34.33 16.62
CA THR A 255 14.97 34.18 15.55
C THR A 255 15.51 33.42 14.33
N HIS A 256 15.98 32.19 14.52
CA HIS A 256 16.36 31.29 13.41
C HIS A 256 15.49 30.03 13.46
N SER A 257 14.92 29.65 12.31
CA SER A 257 14.27 28.34 12.15
C SER A 257 15.31 27.37 11.62
N LEU A 258 15.54 26.27 12.35
CA LEU A 258 16.59 25.29 12.03
C LEU A 258 15.96 24.05 11.40
N ALA A 259 16.24 23.71 10.14
CA ALA A 259 15.87 22.41 9.59
C ALA A 259 16.92 21.38 10.01
N VAL A 260 16.58 20.49 10.94
CA VAL A 260 17.50 19.44 11.40
C VAL A 260 17.18 18.17 10.64
N SER A 261 18.13 17.65 9.87
CA SER A 261 18.01 16.35 9.22
C SER A 261 18.59 15.27 10.15
N LEU A 262 17.73 14.42 10.70
CA LEU A 262 18.21 13.26 11.47
C LEU A 262 18.86 12.24 10.52
N HIS A 263 20.01 11.70 10.89
CA HIS A 263 20.67 10.62 10.15
C HIS A 263 20.74 9.43 11.11
N CYS A 264 20.32 8.26 10.67
CA CYS A 264 20.40 7.03 11.46
C CYS A 264 21.48 6.13 10.86
N ASP A 265 22.74 6.55 10.97
CA ASP A 265 23.90 5.66 10.79
C ASP A 265 24.42 5.22 12.16
N GLU A 266 25.29 4.20 12.19
CA GLU A 266 25.97 3.70 13.41
C GLU A 266 26.79 4.79 14.13
N ASP A 267 27.11 5.89 13.45
CA ASP A 267 27.71 7.10 14.03
C ASP A 267 26.64 8.19 14.25
N ASP A 268 26.15 8.27 15.50
CA ASP A 268 25.18 9.25 16.03
C ASP A 268 25.65 10.72 15.87
N ALA A 269 25.59 11.27 14.66
CA ALA A 269 25.83 12.68 14.40
C ALA A 269 24.60 13.33 13.73
N ILE A 270 23.93 14.20 14.49
CA ILE A 270 22.94 15.14 13.93
C ILE A 270 23.71 16.12 13.04
N SER A 271 23.50 16.04 11.73
CA SER A 271 23.98 17.08 10.81
C SER A 271 22.93 18.19 10.71
N ILE A 272 23.27 19.34 11.29
CA ILE A 272 22.50 20.57 11.12
C ILE A 272 22.91 21.15 9.78
N SER A 273 22.01 21.16 8.80
CA SER A 273 22.24 21.77 7.48
C SER A 273 21.16 22.80 7.20
N GLY A 274 21.60 24.01 6.83
CA GLY A 274 20.73 25.14 6.53
C GLY A 274 20.56 26.11 7.70
N GLN A 275 21.38 27.16 7.72
CA GLN A 275 21.04 28.41 8.42
C GLN A 275 20.32 29.31 7.43
N ASN A 276 19.00 29.41 7.53
CA ASN A 276 18.29 30.56 6.96
C ASN A 276 17.52 31.27 8.07
N SER A 277 17.66 32.59 8.11
CA SER A 277 16.98 33.48 9.04
C SER A 277 15.49 33.59 8.70
N LEU A 278 14.77 32.47 8.81
CA LEU A 278 13.31 32.46 8.82
C LEU A 278 12.87 33.04 10.17
N CYS A 279 12.79 34.37 10.20
CA CYS A 279 12.30 35.16 11.32
C CYS A 279 10.80 34.84 11.51
N HIS A 280 10.39 34.23 12.62
CA HIS A 280 9.00 33.93 13.05
C HIS A 280 8.31 32.66 12.50
N GLN A 281 7.29 32.20 13.24
CA GLN A 281 6.76 30.83 13.34
C GLN A 281 6.53 30.09 12.00
N ILE A 282 7.04 28.87 11.91
CA ILE A 282 6.58 27.88 10.92
C ILE A 282 5.24 27.32 11.40
N THR A 283 4.30 27.24 10.48
CA THR A 283 2.89 26.94 10.76
C THR A 283 2.50 25.53 10.32
N ALA A 284 3.12 25.04 9.25
CA ALA A 284 2.98 23.68 8.74
C ALA A 284 4.14 23.34 7.81
N ALA A 285 4.37 22.05 7.60
CA ALA A 285 5.35 21.54 6.65
C ALA A 285 4.89 20.18 6.12
N CYS A 286 5.36 19.81 4.94
CA CYS A 286 5.22 18.45 4.40
C CYS A 286 6.31 18.15 3.37
N LYS A 287 6.67 16.88 3.25
CA LYS A 287 7.47 16.38 2.13
C LYS A 287 6.60 16.08 0.92
N HIS A 288 7.03 16.51 -0.27
CA HIS A 288 6.43 16.15 -1.55
C HIS A 288 7.52 15.83 -2.57
N GLY A 289 7.52 14.60 -3.09
CA GLY A 289 8.60 14.11 -3.95
C GLY A 289 9.95 14.11 -3.23
N ALA A 290 10.95 14.73 -3.85
CA ALA A 290 12.30 14.89 -3.30
C ALA A 290 12.49 16.21 -2.53
N ASP A 291 11.44 17.03 -2.42
CA ASP A 291 11.53 18.38 -1.87
C ASP A 291 10.72 18.52 -0.57
N LEU A 292 11.18 19.43 0.29
CA LEU A 292 10.51 19.79 1.54
C LEU A 292 9.78 21.12 1.36
N TYR A 293 8.49 21.15 1.67
CA TYR A 293 7.69 22.37 1.61
C TYR A 293 7.33 22.84 3.02
N VAL A 294 7.50 24.14 3.25
CA VAL A 294 7.29 24.76 4.56
C VAL A 294 6.47 26.02 4.39
N VAL A 295 5.45 26.17 5.23
CA VAL A 295 4.61 27.36 5.28
C VAL A 295 4.78 28.08 6.61
N GLY A 296 5.12 29.37 6.54
CA GLY A 296 5.36 30.24 7.69
C GLY A 296 6.62 31.11 7.52
N GLY A 297 7.19 31.55 8.63
CA GLY A 297 8.25 32.56 8.64
C GLY A 297 7.74 33.89 9.20
N SER A 298 8.23 35.02 8.67
CA SER A 298 7.89 36.37 9.17
C SER A 298 6.46 36.76 8.87
N ILE A 299 5.89 36.07 7.89
CA ILE A 299 4.52 36.24 7.41
C ILE A 299 3.94 34.82 7.33
N PRO A 300 2.85 34.52 8.06
CA PRO A 300 2.24 33.18 8.12
C PRO A 300 1.85 32.59 6.76
N ARG A 301 1.69 33.44 5.74
CA ARG A 301 1.29 33.04 4.39
C ARG A 301 2.45 32.58 3.51
N ARG A 302 3.70 32.84 3.88
CA ARG A 302 4.84 32.55 2.99
C ARG A 302 5.07 31.05 2.89
N MET A 303 5.30 30.57 1.68
CA MET A 303 5.67 29.20 1.39
C MET A 303 7.07 29.15 0.82
N TRP A 304 7.84 28.17 1.26
CA TRP A 304 9.19 27.89 0.81
C TRP A 304 9.30 26.44 0.44
N LYS A 305 10.15 26.17 -0.54
CA LYS A 305 10.53 24.83 -0.96
C LYS A 305 12.03 24.69 -0.76
N CYS A 306 12.45 23.59 -0.17
CA CYS A 306 13.84 23.24 0.04
C CYS A 306 14.16 21.99 -0.77
N ASN A 307 15.14 22.09 -1.66
CA ASN A 307 15.67 20.92 -2.34
C ASN A 307 16.48 20.09 -1.32
N MET A 308 16.08 18.85 -1.08
CA MET A 308 16.70 18.05 -0.02
C MET A 308 18.10 17.54 -0.38
N HIS A 309 18.50 17.59 -1.65
CA HIS A 309 19.85 17.19 -2.09
C HIS A 309 20.85 18.34 -2.03
N THR A 310 20.46 19.53 -2.49
CA THR A 310 21.34 20.70 -2.52
C THR A 310 21.22 21.60 -1.29
N MET A 311 20.16 21.42 -0.49
CA MET A 311 19.76 22.27 0.64
C MET A 311 19.46 23.72 0.22
N ASP A 312 19.15 23.94 -1.05
CA ASP A 312 18.76 25.25 -1.57
C ASP A 312 17.29 25.54 -1.31
N TRP A 313 17.01 26.78 -0.90
CA TRP A 313 15.67 27.26 -0.62
C TRP A 313 15.16 28.15 -1.74
N GLU A 314 13.97 27.85 -2.23
CA GLU A 314 13.25 28.66 -3.20
C GLU A 314 11.89 29.12 -2.66
N ARG A 315 11.41 30.26 -3.15
CA ARG A 315 10.15 30.85 -2.71
C ARG A 315 9.01 30.38 -3.61
N CYS A 316 7.97 29.82 -3.02
CA CYS A 316 6.75 29.40 -3.71
C CYS A 316 5.65 30.46 -3.61
N ALA A 317 4.55 30.24 -4.32
CA ALA A 317 3.35 31.05 -4.19
C ALA A 317 2.86 31.00 -2.74
N PRO A 318 2.59 32.17 -2.12
CA PRO A 318 2.12 32.22 -0.75
C PRO A 318 0.67 31.72 -0.66
N LEU A 319 0.28 31.25 0.53
CA LEU A 319 -1.11 30.93 0.83
C LEU A 319 -2.04 32.10 0.45
N PRO A 320 -3.26 31.86 -0.05
CA PRO A 320 -4.25 32.89 -0.33
C PRO A 320 -4.70 33.68 0.90
N ARG A 321 -4.74 33.02 2.07
CA ARG A 321 -5.09 33.60 3.38
C ARG A 321 -4.14 33.09 4.47
N ASP A 322 -3.97 33.87 5.52
CA ASP A 322 -3.19 33.47 6.69
C ASP A 322 -3.83 32.29 7.41
N ARG A 323 -2.99 31.35 7.83
CA ARG A 323 -3.45 30.11 8.44
C ARG A 323 -2.38 29.57 9.40
N LEU A 324 -2.72 29.49 10.68
CA LEU A 324 -1.90 28.91 11.74
C LEU A 324 -2.43 27.51 12.10
N HIS A 325 -1.56 26.63 12.59
CA HIS A 325 -1.94 25.28 13.05
C HIS A 325 -2.77 24.48 12.03
N HIS A 326 -2.51 24.73 10.75
CA HIS A 326 -3.15 24.01 9.67
C HIS A 326 -2.36 22.77 9.33
N THR A 327 -3.02 21.87 8.62
CA THR A 327 -2.46 20.58 8.29
C THR A 327 -2.05 20.58 6.83
N MET A 328 -0.78 20.32 6.55
CA MET A 328 -0.28 20.14 5.18
C MET A 328 -0.14 18.65 4.88
N VAL A 329 -0.70 18.20 3.76
CA VAL A 329 -0.68 16.80 3.35
C VAL A 329 -0.33 16.69 1.87
N SER A 330 0.65 15.86 1.56
CA SER A 330 1.07 15.58 0.19
C SER A 330 0.20 14.50 -0.46
N VAL A 331 -0.24 14.77 -1.69
CA VAL A 331 -0.99 13.84 -2.53
C VAL A 331 -0.21 13.61 -3.81
N SER A 332 0.73 12.66 -3.76
CA SER A 332 1.68 12.40 -4.85
C SER A 332 1.03 11.97 -6.16
N SER A 333 -0.14 11.32 -6.11
CA SER A 333 -0.89 10.89 -7.31
C SER A 333 -1.39 12.08 -8.14
N GLU A 334 -1.64 13.22 -7.51
CA GLU A 334 -2.16 14.44 -8.14
C GLU A 334 -1.08 15.52 -8.29
N ASP A 335 0.16 15.26 -7.86
CA ASP A 335 1.26 16.24 -7.84
C ASP A 335 0.87 17.54 -7.09
N ALA A 336 0.15 17.35 -5.98
CA ALA A 336 -0.48 18.43 -5.22
C ALA A 336 -0.22 18.33 -3.70
N ILE A 337 -0.24 19.48 -3.03
CA ILE A 337 -0.12 19.61 -1.58
C ILE A 337 -1.38 20.29 -1.04
N TYR A 338 -2.11 19.61 -0.17
CA TYR A 338 -3.32 20.13 0.44
C TYR A 338 -3.01 20.82 1.77
N SER A 339 -3.70 21.92 2.05
CA SER A 339 -3.69 22.65 3.31
C SER A 339 -5.13 22.71 3.83
N LEU A 340 -5.37 22.10 5.00
CA LEU A 340 -6.70 21.92 5.57
C LEU A 340 -6.74 22.48 7.00
N GLY A 341 -7.89 23.03 7.39
CA GLY A 341 -8.15 23.44 8.77
C GLY A 341 -7.28 24.60 9.27
N GLY A 342 -6.88 24.58 10.52
CA GLY A 342 -6.15 25.67 11.18
C GLY A 342 -7.04 26.86 11.56
N LYS A 343 -6.39 27.96 11.90
CA LYS A 343 -7.02 29.18 12.37
C LYS A 343 -6.39 30.44 11.78
N THR A 344 -7.17 31.50 11.64
CA THR A 344 -6.67 32.80 11.19
C THR A 344 -5.87 33.50 12.29
N LEU A 345 -5.21 34.60 11.95
CA LEU A 345 -4.54 35.47 12.92
C LEU A 345 -5.50 36.09 13.95
N GLN A 346 -6.80 36.15 13.64
CA GLN A 346 -7.86 36.58 14.55
C GLN A 346 -8.45 35.42 15.37
N ASP A 347 -7.75 34.28 15.44
CA ASP A 347 -8.13 33.10 16.22
C ASP A 347 -9.46 32.46 15.79
N THR A 348 -9.88 32.69 14.54
CA THR A 348 -11.08 32.05 13.98
C THR A 348 -10.72 30.73 13.33
N LEU A 349 -11.35 29.63 13.76
CA LEU A 349 -11.18 28.31 13.14
C LEU A 349 -11.64 28.34 11.67
N SER A 350 -10.90 27.64 10.82
CA SER A 350 -11.20 27.53 9.40
C SER A 350 -11.61 26.11 9.04
N ASN A 351 -12.63 25.98 8.19
CA ASN A 351 -12.99 24.74 7.51
C ASN A 351 -12.51 24.72 6.05
N ALA A 352 -11.82 25.77 5.58
CA ALA A 352 -11.45 25.87 4.18
C ALA A 352 -10.38 24.83 3.81
N VAL A 353 -10.54 24.17 2.67
CA VAL A 353 -9.51 23.31 2.07
C VAL A 353 -8.99 23.99 0.82
N ILE A 354 -7.67 24.07 0.72
CA ILE A 354 -6.96 24.64 -0.43
C ILE A 354 -5.84 23.68 -0.82
N TYR A 355 -5.50 23.62 -2.09
CA TYR A 355 -4.39 22.80 -2.55
C TYR A 355 -3.45 23.60 -3.44
N TYR A 356 -2.18 23.21 -3.41
CA TYR A 356 -1.09 23.79 -4.17
C TYR A 356 -0.67 22.80 -5.25
N THR A 357 -0.81 23.18 -6.51
CA THR A 357 -0.31 22.39 -7.65
C THR A 357 1.17 22.68 -7.84
N VAL A 358 2.00 21.64 -7.70
CA VAL A 358 3.47 21.80 -7.63
C VAL A 358 4.04 22.31 -8.96
N LYS A 359 3.59 21.76 -10.08
CA LYS A 359 4.00 22.19 -11.44
C LYS A 359 3.69 23.65 -11.73
N ASP A 360 2.50 24.10 -11.34
CA ASP A 360 1.99 25.41 -11.70
C ASP A 360 2.35 26.49 -10.67
N ASN A 361 2.90 26.09 -9.52
CA ASN A 361 3.20 26.98 -8.40
C ASN A 361 2.00 27.86 -8.02
N MET A 362 0.83 27.22 -7.87
CA MET A 362 -0.44 27.94 -7.70
C MET A 362 -1.33 27.28 -6.65
N TRP A 363 -1.93 28.11 -5.81
CA TRP A 363 -2.95 27.69 -4.85
C TRP A 363 -4.35 27.79 -5.45
N THR A 364 -5.15 26.76 -5.24
CA THR A 364 -6.54 26.66 -5.68
C THR A 364 -7.45 26.36 -4.49
N GLU A 365 -8.60 27.01 -4.43
CA GLU A 365 -9.63 26.70 -3.43
C GLU A 365 -10.50 25.54 -3.90
N THR A 366 -10.88 24.65 -2.99
CA THR A 366 -11.78 23.52 -3.25
C THR A 366 -12.94 23.55 -2.26
N SER A 367 -13.65 22.43 -2.09
CA SER A 367 -14.70 22.27 -1.10
C SER A 367 -14.18 22.44 0.33
N GLN A 368 -15.09 22.45 1.29
CA GLN A 368 -14.77 22.74 2.69
C GLN A 368 -14.93 21.48 3.55
N LEU A 369 -14.28 21.49 4.70
CA LEU A 369 -14.51 20.52 5.77
C LEU A 369 -15.90 20.75 6.38
N ASP A 370 -16.50 19.67 6.85
CA ASP A 370 -17.80 19.73 7.55
C ASP A 370 -17.67 20.46 8.89
N THR A 371 -16.54 20.30 9.58
CA THR A 371 -16.26 20.97 10.85
C THR A 371 -14.92 21.73 10.78
N ALA A 372 -14.96 23.01 11.16
CA ALA A 372 -13.76 23.83 11.28
C ALA A 372 -12.87 23.30 12.41
N VAL A 373 -11.58 23.10 12.13
CA VAL A 373 -10.66 22.42 13.04
C VAL A 373 -9.28 23.02 12.98
N SER A 374 -8.58 23.11 14.11
CA SER A 374 -7.19 23.57 14.21
C SER A 374 -6.32 22.54 14.93
N GLY A 375 -5.06 22.36 14.53
CA GLY A 375 -4.14 21.42 15.18
C GLY A 375 -4.48 19.93 14.99
N ALA A 376 -5.31 19.61 13.99
CA ALA A 376 -5.61 18.23 13.62
C ALA A 376 -4.39 17.57 12.95
N ALA A 377 -4.22 16.27 13.20
CA ALA A 377 -3.26 15.48 12.43
C ALA A 377 -3.86 15.10 11.09
N GLY A 378 -3.10 15.25 10.00
CA GLY A 378 -3.55 14.91 8.65
C GLY A 378 -2.62 13.93 8.00
N VAL A 379 -3.20 12.90 7.40
CA VAL A 379 -2.46 11.90 6.63
C VAL A 379 -3.23 11.55 5.35
N ASN A 380 -2.49 11.30 4.27
CA ASN A 380 -3.07 10.80 3.03
C ASN A 380 -2.93 9.28 2.98
N LEU A 381 -4.04 8.59 2.75
CA LEU A 381 -4.09 7.16 2.48
C LEU A 381 -4.97 6.92 1.26
N GLY A 382 -4.36 6.45 0.17
CA GLY A 382 -5.08 6.07 -1.06
C GLY A 382 -5.86 7.20 -1.72
N GLY A 383 -5.41 8.46 -1.61
CA GLY A 383 -6.13 9.63 -2.16
C GLY A 383 -7.24 10.16 -1.25
N THR A 384 -7.41 9.57 -0.06
CA THR A 384 -8.28 10.13 0.98
C THR A 384 -7.41 10.73 2.08
N ILE A 385 -7.65 12.01 2.40
CA ILE A 385 -6.99 12.72 3.49
C ILE A 385 -7.81 12.52 4.76
N TYR A 386 -7.20 11.92 5.78
CA TYR A 386 -7.79 11.72 7.10
C TYR A 386 -7.29 12.82 8.04
N LEU A 387 -8.21 13.66 8.50
CA LEU A 387 -8.02 14.66 9.54
C LEU A 387 -8.51 14.11 10.88
N LEU A 388 -7.61 14.07 11.86
CA LEU A 388 -7.80 13.37 13.12
C LEU A 388 -7.66 14.36 14.29
N GLY A 389 -8.74 14.50 15.05
CA GLY A 389 -8.78 15.30 16.27
C GLY A 389 -8.55 16.79 16.04
N GLY A 390 -7.71 17.41 16.87
CA GLY A 390 -7.48 18.86 16.91
C GLY A 390 -8.42 19.58 17.88
N GLU A 391 -8.65 20.85 17.63
CA GLU A 391 -9.58 21.71 18.36
C GLU A 391 -10.71 22.15 17.43
N GLU A 392 -11.94 22.02 17.89
CA GLU A 392 -13.15 22.46 17.19
C GLU A 392 -13.95 23.42 18.07
N ASN A 393 -14.89 24.15 17.50
CA ASN A 393 -15.80 24.98 18.29
C ASN A 393 -16.94 24.13 18.88
N ASP A 394 -17.32 24.43 20.11
CA ASP A 394 -18.58 23.98 20.68
C ASP A 394 -19.77 24.84 20.21
N MET A 395 -20.96 24.54 20.72
CA MET A 395 -22.20 25.25 20.35
C MET A 395 -22.18 26.73 20.75
N ASP A 396 -21.35 27.10 21.73
CA ASP A 396 -21.20 28.46 22.26
C ASP A 396 -19.96 29.17 21.69
N PHE A 397 -19.35 28.60 20.63
CA PHE A 397 -18.12 29.09 19.97
C PHE A 397 -16.87 29.10 20.85
N PHE A 398 -16.85 28.34 21.94
CA PHE A 398 -15.61 28.06 22.69
C PHE A 398 -14.86 26.89 22.04
N THR A 399 -13.53 26.96 22.04
CA THR A 399 -12.69 25.88 21.53
C THR A 399 -12.70 24.70 22.50
N LYS A 400 -12.97 23.51 21.98
CA LYS A 400 -12.91 22.23 22.70
C LYS A 400 -12.05 21.21 21.96
N PRO A 401 -11.43 20.26 22.68
CA PRO A 401 -10.73 19.14 22.07
C PRO A 401 -11.66 18.27 21.21
N SER A 402 -11.34 18.11 19.93
CA SER A 402 -12.10 17.27 19.00
C SER A 402 -11.65 15.80 19.08
N ARG A 403 -12.60 14.90 18.90
CA ARG A 403 -12.37 13.45 18.69
C ARG A 403 -12.82 13.00 17.30
N LEU A 404 -13.16 13.96 16.44
CA LEU A 404 -13.71 13.69 15.11
C LEU A 404 -12.63 13.13 14.17
N ILE A 405 -13.12 12.38 13.20
CA ILE A 405 -12.33 11.90 12.06
C ILE A 405 -13.05 12.43 10.82
N GLN A 406 -12.42 13.38 10.14
CA GLN A 406 -12.91 13.94 8.90
C GLN A 406 -12.12 13.35 7.73
N CYS A 407 -12.81 12.73 6.78
CA CYS A 407 -12.22 12.16 5.58
C CYS A 407 -12.51 13.10 4.41
N PHE A 408 -11.47 13.59 3.76
CA PHE A 408 -11.58 14.39 2.54
C PHE A 408 -11.07 13.58 1.36
N ASP A 409 -11.97 13.20 0.46
CA ASP A 409 -11.63 12.49 -0.78
C ASP A 409 -11.20 13.50 -1.84
N THR A 410 -9.97 13.39 -2.32
CA THR A 410 -9.40 14.34 -3.28
C THR A 410 -10.00 14.21 -4.67
N SER A 411 -10.45 13.00 -5.04
CA SER A 411 -11.04 12.73 -6.35
C SER A 411 -12.46 13.27 -6.48
N THR A 412 -13.27 13.11 -5.42
CA THR A 412 -14.65 13.59 -5.41
C THR A 412 -14.79 14.99 -4.81
N GLN A 413 -13.74 15.50 -4.17
CA GLN A 413 -13.71 16.75 -3.42
C GLN A 413 -14.86 16.84 -2.41
N LYS A 414 -15.11 15.74 -1.68
CA LYS A 414 -16.14 15.68 -0.65
C LYS A 414 -15.54 15.36 0.71
N CYS A 415 -16.01 16.07 1.72
CA CYS A 415 -15.73 15.76 3.11
C CYS A 415 -16.82 14.85 3.68
N GLN A 416 -16.43 13.92 4.55
CA GLN A 416 -17.34 13.09 5.33
C GLN A 416 -16.79 12.90 6.75
N ILE A 417 -17.65 13.05 7.75
CA ILE A 417 -17.33 12.71 9.14
C ILE A 417 -17.61 11.22 9.37
N LYS A 418 -16.63 10.49 9.91
CA LYS A 418 -16.83 9.09 10.30
C LYS A 418 -17.70 8.99 11.56
N PRO A 419 -18.57 7.97 11.68
CA PRO A 419 -19.51 7.83 12.79
C PRO A 419 -18.85 7.44 14.12
N TYR A 420 -17.60 6.97 14.10
CA TYR A 420 -16.85 6.56 15.28
C TYR A 420 -15.87 7.65 15.72
N MET A 421 -15.68 7.74 17.03
CA MET A 421 -14.84 8.76 17.66
C MET A 421 -13.45 8.20 17.97
N LEU A 422 -12.44 9.05 17.84
CA LEU A 422 -11.09 8.73 18.31
C LEU A 422 -11.10 8.38 19.80
N PRO A 423 -10.20 7.51 20.28
CA PRO A 423 -10.09 7.16 21.70
C PRO A 423 -9.56 8.31 22.57
N PHE A 424 -8.96 9.34 21.96
CA PHE A 424 -8.43 10.53 22.61
C PHE A 424 -8.98 11.80 21.93
N ALA A 425 -8.92 12.93 22.64
CA ALA A 425 -9.36 14.23 22.15
C ALA A 425 -8.20 15.22 22.10
N GLY A 426 -8.24 16.18 21.18
CA GLY A 426 -7.27 17.29 21.11
C GLY A 426 -6.19 17.12 20.05
N CYS A 427 -5.11 17.89 20.18
CA CYS A 427 -3.99 17.87 19.25
C CYS A 427 -3.26 16.51 19.27
N MET A 428 -2.93 16.00 18.09
CA MET A 428 -2.28 14.70 17.92
C MET A 428 -1.31 14.71 16.74
N HIS A 429 -0.56 13.64 16.56
CA HIS A 429 0.23 13.36 15.36
C HIS A 429 -0.17 12.01 14.79
N ALA A 430 -0.10 11.89 13.47
CA ALA A 430 -0.41 10.65 12.77
C ALA A 430 0.57 10.38 11.63
N ALA A 431 0.77 9.11 11.33
CA ALA A 431 1.56 8.64 10.21
C ALA A 431 0.89 7.42 9.55
N VAL A 432 1.05 7.27 8.25
CA VAL A 432 0.52 6.13 7.49
C VAL A 432 1.63 5.11 7.26
N HIS A 433 1.32 3.84 7.48
CA HIS A 433 2.16 2.74 7.08
C HIS A 433 1.29 1.67 6.43
N MET A 434 1.56 1.38 5.16
CA MET A 434 0.70 0.54 4.32
C MET A 434 -0.75 1.07 4.37
N ASP A 435 -1.71 0.24 4.75
CA ASP A 435 -3.13 0.58 4.80
C ASP A 435 -3.62 1.01 6.19
N VAL A 436 -2.69 1.34 7.09
CA VAL A 436 -2.97 1.59 8.51
C VAL A 436 -2.46 2.94 8.96
N ILE A 437 -3.24 3.63 9.79
CA ILE A 437 -2.91 4.92 10.36
C ILE A 437 -2.46 4.76 11.81
N PHE A 438 -1.26 5.22 12.12
CA PHE A 438 -0.70 5.23 13.47
C PHE A 438 -0.87 6.61 14.08
N ILE A 439 -1.49 6.69 15.25
CA ILE A 439 -1.90 7.93 15.90
C ILE A 439 -1.28 7.98 17.29
N VAL A 440 -0.66 9.11 17.63
CA VAL A 440 -0.23 9.40 18.99
C VAL A 440 -0.83 10.73 19.43
N ALA A 441 -1.50 10.69 20.59
CA ALA A 441 -2.08 11.87 21.23
C ALA A 441 -1.31 12.21 22.52
N GLU A 442 -1.66 13.33 23.17
CA GLU A 442 -1.17 13.64 24.51
C GLU A 442 -1.58 12.54 25.51
N GLY A 443 -0.64 11.66 25.86
CA GLY A 443 -0.84 10.51 26.75
C GLY A 443 -0.09 9.27 26.29
N ASP A 444 0.06 8.29 27.19
CA ASP A 444 0.91 7.11 27.04
C ASP A 444 0.35 6.06 26.06
N SER A 445 -0.10 6.43 24.86
CA SER A 445 -0.75 5.48 23.94
C SER A 445 -0.61 5.81 22.46
N LEU A 446 -0.11 4.82 21.72
CA LEU A 446 -0.05 4.73 20.29
C LEU A 446 -1.23 3.88 19.90
N VAL A 447 -2.09 4.43 19.05
CA VAL A 447 -3.25 3.76 18.54
C VAL A 447 -3.07 3.56 17.05
N CYS A 448 -3.22 2.32 16.64
CA CYS A 448 -3.38 1.94 15.26
C CYS A 448 -4.87 2.05 14.90
N TYR A 449 -5.19 2.80 13.86
CA TYR A 449 -6.50 2.89 13.25
C TYR A 449 -6.44 2.22 11.89
N ASN A 450 -7.30 1.22 11.68
CA ASN A 450 -7.48 0.55 10.40
C ASN A 450 -8.75 1.12 9.73
N PRO A 451 -8.63 1.93 8.66
CA PRO A 451 -9.79 2.51 7.98
C PRO A 451 -10.67 1.50 7.25
N LEU A 452 -10.13 0.35 6.83
CA LEU A 452 -10.89 -0.72 6.16
C LEU A 452 -11.80 -1.47 7.13
N LEU A 453 -11.30 -1.72 8.34
CA LEU A 453 -12.04 -2.42 9.40
C LEU A 453 -12.79 -1.46 10.34
N GLU A 454 -12.59 -0.16 10.17
CA GLU A 454 -13.10 0.90 11.05
C GLU A 454 -12.83 0.65 12.54
N SER A 455 -11.66 0.09 12.85
CA SER A 455 -11.30 -0.40 14.19
C SER A 455 -10.03 0.23 14.73
N PHE A 456 -9.96 0.40 16.06
CA PHE A 456 -8.77 0.90 16.77
C PHE A 456 -8.10 -0.21 17.57
N THR A 457 -6.78 -0.31 17.44
CA THR A 457 -5.93 -1.21 18.21
C THR A 457 -4.93 -0.40 19.01
N ARG A 458 -4.97 -0.52 20.34
CA ARG A 458 -4.04 0.16 21.24
C ARG A 458 -2.75 -0.67 21.37
N LEU A 459 -1.63 -0.07 21.00
CA LEU A 459 -0.31 -0.66 21.19
C LEU A 459 0.26 -0.21 22.54
N ARG A 460 0.60 -1.16 23.41
CA ARG A 460 1.27 -0.88 24.68
C ARG A 460 2.78 -1.05 24.49
N PHE A 461 3.54 0.02 24.73
CA PHE A 461 5.01 -0.06 24.78
C PHE A 461 5.51 -0.32 26.21
N PRO A 462 6.79 -0.72 26.37
CA PRO A 462 7.38 -1.03 27.68
C PRO A 462 7.26 0.12 28.70
N GLU A 463 7.38 -0.20 30.00
CA GLU A 463 7.16 0.66 31.18
C GLU A 463 7.87 2.05 31.19
N VAL A 464 8.80 2.29 30.28
CA VAL A 464 9.53 3.56 30.03
C VAL A 464 8.59 4.71 29.59
N TRP A 465 7.33 4.40 29.26
CA TRP A 465 6.31 5.41 28.95
C TRP A 465 5.82 6.21 30.15
N SER A 466 5.99 5.72 31.37
CA SER A 466 5.46 6.40 32.56
C SER A 466 6.43 7.47 33.06
N CYS A 467 5.99 8.75 33.03
CA CYS A 467 6.06 9.65 34.19
C CYS A 467 5.60 11.09 33.90
N ILE A 468 5.48 11.56 32.65
CA ILE A 468 5.07 12.95 32.35
C ILE A 468 4.33 13.02 31.00
N PRO A 469 3.17 13.71 30.89
CA PRO A 469 2.53 13.96 29.60
C PRO A 469 3.50 14.71 28.68
N SER A 470 3.91 14.05 27.60
CA SER A 470 4.78 14.62 26.57
C SER A 470 4.05 14.71 25.24
N LEU A 471 4.30 15.79 24.49
CA LEU A 471 3.92 15.89 23.09
C LEU A 471 4.72 14.84 22.31
N TRP A 472 4.07 13.76 21.93
CA TRP A 472 4.67 12.70 21.12
C TRP A 472 4.45 12.98 19.64
N LYS A 473 5.42 12.58 18.83
CA LYS A 473 5.35 12.62 17.38
C LYS A 473 5.55 11.24 16.81
N VAL A 474 4.93 11.00 15.66
CA VAL A 474 5.01 9.72 14.94
C VAL A 474 5.36 9.96 13.48
N ALA A 475 6.25 9.13 12.96
CA ALA A 475 6.65 9.12 11.56
C ALA A 475 6.70 7.68 11.05
N SER A 476 6.42 7.48 9.77
CA SER A 476 6.55 6.20 9.09
C SER A 476 7.71 6.27 8.11
N CYS A 477 8.66 5.33 8.20
CA CYS A 477 9.84 5.31 7.35
C CYS A 477 10.41 3.89 7.24
N ASN A 478 10.86 3.50 6.04
CA ASN A 478 11.52 2.21 5.77
C ASN A 478 10.81 1.00 6.40
N GLY A 479 9.49 0.96 6.25
CA GLY A 479 8.66 -0.13 6.76
C GLY A 479 8.50 -0.15 8.29
N CYS A 480 8.97 0.87 9.01
CA CYS A 480 8.87 0.99 10.46
C CYS A 480 8.18 2.29 10.88
N ILE A 481 7.64 2.29 12.10
CA ILE A 481 7.05 3.44 12.76
C ILE A 481 8.03 3.95 13.81
N TYR A 482 8.32 5.24 13.77
CA TYR A 482 9.19 5.92 14.71
C TYR A 482 8.34 6.84 15.60
N VAL A 483 8.46 6.68 16.91
CA VAL A 483 7.75 7.48 17.91
C VAL A 483 8.77 8.18 18.80
N PHE A 484 8.68 9.50 18.94
CA PHE A 484 9.63 10.29 19.72
C PHE A 484 8.98 11.45 20.49
N ARG A 485 9.66 11.91 21.56
CA ARG A 485 9.19 12.99 22.43
C ARG A 485 9.67 14.37 21.95
N ASP A 486 8.82 15.38 22.04
CA ASP A 486 9.12 16.78 21.66
C ASP A 486 10.01 17.51 22.68
N LYS A 487 10.00 17.11 23.97
CA LYS A 487 10.85 17.68 25.04
C LYS A 487 11.56 16.57 25.83
N CYS A 488 12.88 16.67 25.96
CA CYS A 488 13.70 15.66 26.65
C CYS A 488 14.65 16.29 27.69
N LYS A 489 14.99 15.54 28.75
CA LYS A 489 16.17 15.80 29.59
C LYS A 489 17.38 15.07 29.01
N LYS A 490 18.58 15.59 29.25
CA LYS A 490 19.84 15.02 28.74
C LYS A 490 20.06 13.61 29.32
N GLY A 491 20.06 12.57 28.47
CA GLY A 491 20.38 11.18 28.85
C GLY A 491 19.24 10.15 28.74
N ASP A 492 18.00 10.58 28.49
CA ASP A 492 16.87 9.65 28.31
C ASP A 492 16.89 8.98 26.92
N ALA A 493 16.38 7.74 26.83
CA ALA A 493 16.18 7.05 25.57
C ALA A 493 14.85 7.51 24.93
N ASN A 494 14.92 8.14 23.75
CA ASN A 494 13.89 9.09 23.31
C ASN A 494 13.19 8.76 21.99
N THR A 495 13.54 7.65 21.35
CA THR A 495 12.88 7.22 20.12
C THR A 495 12.67 5.72 20.14
N LEU A 496 11.42 5.35 19.87
CA LEU A 496 10.99 3.96 19.73
C LEU A 496 10.83 3.69 18.24
N LYS A 497 11.46 2.60 17.78
CA LYS A 497 11.20 2.02 16.46
C LYS A 497 10.30 0.82 16.67
N PHE A 498 9.12 0.89 16.09
CA PHE A 498 8.17 -0.21 16.01
C PHE A 498 8.22 -0.77 14.59
N ASN A 499 8.48 -2.05 14.45
CA ASN A 499 8.36 -2.74 13.18
C ASN A 499 6.99 -3.43 13.13
N PRO A 500 6.03 -2.96 12.32
CA PRO A 500 4.70 -3.57 12.23
C PRO A 500 4.71 -5.02 11.74
N ALA A 501 5.68 -5.42 10.93
CA ALA A 501 5.77 -6.78 10.39
C ALA A 501 6.18 -7.82 11.45
N THR A 502 7.10 -7.46 12.35
CA THR A 502 7.60 -8.36 13.40
C THR A 502 6.96 -8.11 14.76
N SER A 503 6.19 -7.03 14.90
CA SER A 503 5.69 -6.50 16.17
C SER A 503 6.79 -6.20 17.20
N VAL A 504 8.05 -6.12 16.76
CA VAL A 504 9.20 -5.84 17.63
C VAL A 504 9.30 -4.33 17.85
N VAL A 505 9.51 -3.97 19.12
CA VAL A 505 9.82 -2.61 19.56
C VAL A 505 11.29 -2.58 19.93
N SER A 506 12.07 -1.75 19.24
CA SER A 506 13.45 -1.45 19.64
C SER A 506 13.55 -0.03 20.15
N VAL A 507 14.27 0.13 21.26
CA VAL A 507 14.64 1.44 21.78
C VAL A 507 15.87 1.88 21.01
N ILE A 508 15.76 2.95 20.23
CA ILE A 508 16.91 3.55 19.57
C ILE A 508 17.59 4.47 20.58
N ARG A 509 18.75 4.03 21.07
CA ARG A 509 19.69 4.88 21.80
C ARG A 509 20.55 5.57 20.74
N GLY A 510 20.29 6.84 20.48
CA GLY A 510 21.12 7.55 19.49
C GLY A 510 20.53 8.86 18.98
N ILE A 511 19.21 9.01 19.01
CA ILE A 511 18.58 10.28 18.70
C ILE A 511 18.73 11.22 19.91
N LYS A 512 19.94 11.75 20.08
CA LYS A 512 20.24 12.88 20.96
C LYS A 512 19.60 14.12 20.37
N ILE A 513 18.29 14.29 20.48
CA ILE A 513 17.67 15.60 20.31
C ILE A 513 18.25 16.48 21.43
N LEU A 514 19.39 17.12 21.17
CA LEU A 514 20.15 17.98 22.09
C LEU A 514 19.41 19.30 22.38
N LEU A 515 18.15 19.40 21.95
CA LEU A 515 17.42 20.65 21.83
C LEU A 515 16.38 20.71 22.95
N THR A 516 16.88 20.85 24.17
CA THR A 516 16.08 21.30 25.31
C THR A 516 15.57 22.70 24.97
N ASN A 517 14.25 22.86 24.74
CA ASN A 517 13.48 24.13 24.63
C ASN A 517 12.92 24.52 23.24
N TRP A 518 12.79 23.60 22.28
CA TRP A 518 12.30 23.92 20.92
C TRP A 518 10.90 23.29 20.69
N GLN A 519 10.00 23.98 19.97
CA GLN A 519 8.75 23.42 19.42
C GLN A 519 9.00 23.04 17.96
N PHE A 520 8.66 21.82 17.54
CA PHE A 520 8.94 21.34 16.19
C PHE A 520 7.68 21.21 15.31
N VAL A 521 7.84 21.24 13.99
CA VAL A 521 6.88 20.69 13.00
C VAL A 521 7.55 19.49 12.32
N LEU A 522 6.81 18.38 12.14
CA LEU A 522 7.26 17.19 11.40
C LEU A 522 6.84 17.35 9.94
N ALA A 523 7.72 17.04 9.00
CA ALA A 523 7.45 17.14 7.56
C ALA A 523 7.56 15.81 6.83
#